data_AF-W9VEC4-F1
#
_entry.id   AF-W9VEC4-F1
#
_cell.length_a   1.000
_cell.length_b   1.000
_cell.length_c   1.000
_cell.angle_alpha   90.00
_cell.angle_beta   90.00
_cell.angle_gamma   90.00
#
_symmetry.space_group_name_H-M   'P 1'
#
loop_
_entity.id
_entity.type
_entity.pdbx_description
1 polymer ?
#
loop_
_entity_poly.entity_id
_entity_poly.type
_entity_poly.pdbx_seq_one_letter_code
_entity_poly.pdbx_strand_id
1 'polypeptide(L)'
;MSFFKRVTLAVSTGIDRMVGEIENHDAVVEAGIRESRRLYAKAKVRYARMQEDGLRLRRRLDGLRADEKAWRERALSCPATPEGEEKAIACLSRAKRSAEQAESLTDTVRRHLEVEARLGHEIEGLRQRVESMEHRRQIMRSREATASAASRIRETDTGGLIDLDDTFERWEIRVTESELTTDTLSDTDPLESEFVAAESRAALEAELETLRRDRDDLSGGAR
;
A
#
# COMPACT_ATOMS: atom_id res chain seq x y z
N MET A 1 18.14 1.14 -22.83
CA MET A 1 17.49 0.03 -23.58
C MET A 1 17.12 -1.09 -22.61
N SER A 2 15.99 -1.76 -22.82
CA SER A 2 15.30 -2.55 -21.77
C SER A 2 16.01 -3.85 -21.35
N PHE A 3 16.23 -4.01 -20.04
CA PHE A 3 16.47 -5.33 -19.41
C PHE A 3 15.16 -6.10 -19.17
N PHE A 4 14.03 -5.39 -18.97
CA PHE A 4 12.72 -5.99 -18.70
C PHE A 4 12.24 -6.92 -19.81
N LYS A 5 12.63 -6.67 -21.08
CA LYS A 5 12.25 -7.51 -22.24
C LYS A 5 12.85 -8.93 -22.26
N ARG A 6 13.75 -9.31 -21.32
CA ARG A 6 14.34 -10.67 -21.29
C ARG A 6 13.69 -11.62 -20.27
N VAL A 7 12.91 -11.12 -19.32
CA VAL A 7 12.28 -11.97 -18.28
C VAL A 7 11.03 -12.68 -18.82
N THR A 8 10.31 -12.04 -19.74
CA THR A 8 9.01 -12.49 -20.27
C THR A 8 9.07 -13.81 -21.06
N LEU A 9 10.24 -14.19 -21.60
CA LEU A 9 10.36 -15.30 -22.55
C LEU A 9 10.59 -16.68 -21.90
N ALA A 10 10.66 -16.76 -20.57
CA ALA A 10 10.99 -18.00 -19.85
C ALA A 10 9.77 -18.71 -19.22
N VAL A 11 8.55 -18.21 -19.45
CA VAL A 11 7.31 -18.67 -18.78
C VAL A 11 6.40 -19.47 -19.72
N SER A 12 6.54 -19.32 -21.04
CA SER A 12 5.55 -19.74 -22.04
C SER A 12 5.63 -21.21 -22.49
N THR A 13 6.25 -22.12 -21.74
CA THR A 13 6.41 -23.55 -22.11
C THR A 13 6.03 -24.49 -20.96
N GLY A 14 4.93 -24.17 -20.28
CA GLY A 14 4.35 -25.01 -19.21
C GLY A 14 2.83 -24.88 -19.06
N ILE A 15 2.15 -24.24 -20.03
CA ILE A 15 0.70 -23.97 -19.99
C ILE A 15 -0.02 -25.01 -20.86
N ASP A 16 0.17 -26.28 -20.55
CA ASP A 16 -0.50 -27.38 -21.23
C ASP A 16 -0.84 -28.50 -20.24
N ARG A 17 -2.14 -28.82 -20.13
CA ARG A 17 -2.72 -29.85 -19.25
C ARG A 17 -2.62 -29.63 -17.72
N MET A 18 -3.37 -28.67 -17.19
CA MET A 18 -4.28 -28.93 -16.06
C MET A 18 -5.39 -27.86 -15.96
N VAL A 19 -6.64 -28.32 -15.76
CA VAL A 19 -7.83 -27.49 -15.55
C VAL A 19 -7.94 -27.13 -14.06
N GLY A 20 -8.14 -25.89 -13.64
CA GLY A 20 -8.18 -24.65 -14.42
C GLY A 20 -8.45 -23.40 -13.57
N GLU A 21 -7.39 -22.68 -13.19
CA GLU A 21 -7.31 -21.25 -12.78
C GLU A 21 -8.14 -20.69 -11.61
N ILE A 22 -9.32 -21.24 -11.28
CA ILE A 22 -10.30 -20.59 -10.39
C ILE A 22 -9.81 -20.42 -8.94
N GLU A 23 -9.05 -21.38 -8.41
CA GLU A 23 -8.80 -21.54 -6.96
C GLU A 23 -7.67 -20.66 -6.39
N ASN A 24 -6.74 -20.18 -7.21
CA ASN A 24 -5.42 -19.74 -6.71
C ASN A 24 -5.09 -18.24 -6.85
N HIS A 25 -6.10 -17.39 -7.08
CA HIS A 25 -5.91 -15.93 -7.19
C HIS A 25 -5.24 -15.36 -5.92
N ASP A 26 -5.71 -15.77 -4.75
CA ASP A 26 -5.22 -15.29 -3.44
C ASP A 26 -3.72 -15.55 -3.22
N ALA A 27 -3.19 -16.71 -3.65
CA ALA A 27 -1.78 -17.03 -3.45
C ALA A 27 -0.87 -16.28 -4.44
N VAL A 28 -1.36 -15.94 -5.64
CA VAL A 28 -0.63 -15.07 -6.57
C VAL A 28 -0.54 -13.65 -6.00
N VAL A 29 -1.63 -13.12 -5.45
CA VAL A 29 -1.62 -11.81 -4.77
C VAL A 29 -0.73 -11.82 -3.52
N GLU A 30 -0.78 -12.88 -2.70
CA GLU A 30 0.14 -13.10 -1.58
C GLU A 30 1.61 -13.15 -2.04
N ALA A 31 1.93 -13.86 -3.13
CA ALA A 31 3.29 -13.94 -3.65
C ALA A 31 3.78 -12.56 -4.15
N GLY A 32 2.92 -11.79 -4.82
CA GLY A 32 3.18 -10.42 -5.26
C GLY A 32 3.44 -9.48 -4.08
N ILE A 33 2.59 -9.53 -3.04
CA ILE A 33 2.78 -8.81 -1.76
C ILE A 33 4.10 -9.24 -1.11
N ARG A 34 4.42 -10.53 -1.09
CA ARG A 34 5.60 -11.08 -0.42
C ARG A 34 6.92 -10.64 -1.07
N GLU A 35 7.06 -10.67 -2.40
CA GLU A 35 8.24 -10.09 -3.05
C GLU A 35 8.24 -8.56 -2.97
N SER A 36 7.08 -7.88 -2.98
CA SER A 36 7.02 -6.43 -2.76
C SER A 36 7.50 -6.01 -1.37
N ARG A 37 7.07 -6.72 -0.31
CA ARG A 37 7.62 -6.61 1.06
C ARG A 37 9.13 -6.86 1.08
N ARG A 38 9.61 -7.87 0.35
CA ARG A 38 11.05 -8.20 0.24
C ARG A 38 11.85 -7.12 -0.49
N LEU A 39 11.30 -6.50 -1.54
CA LEU A 39 11.89 -5.36 -2.25
C LEU A 39 11.95 -4.13 -1.35
N TYR A 40 10.87 -3.79 -0.65
CA TYR A 40 10.84 -2.73 0.36
C TYR A 40 11.92 -2.97 1.45
N ALA A 41 12.02 -4.18 2.00
CA ALA A 41 13.02 -4.51 3.00
C ALA A 41 14.47 -4.39 2.48
N LYS A 42 14.75 -4.91 1.26
CA LYS A 42 16.04 -4.74 0.56
C LYS A 42 16.39 -3.25 0.39
N ALA A 43 15.41 -2.43 0.00
CA ALA A 43 15.60 -1.01 -0.24
C ALA A 43 15.84 -0.24 1.08
N LYS A 44 15.05 -0.51 2.13
CA LYS A 44 15.20 0.07 3.47
C LYS A 44 16.59 -0.18 4.08
N VAL A 45 17.14 -1.38 3.93
CA VAL A 45 18.52 -1.71 4.37
C VAL A 45 19.59 -0.96 3.57
N ARG A 46 19.39 -0.79 2.25
CA ARG A 46 20.31 0.02 1.42
C ARG A 46 20.26 1.50 1.79
N TYR A 47 19.05 2.03 2.00
CA TYR A 47 18.83 3.40 2.42
C TYR A 47 19.50 3.70 3.76
N ALA A 48 19.31 2.87 4.79
CA ALA A 48 19.94 3.06 6.09
C ALA A 48 21.49 3.14 6.01
N ARG A 49 22.12 2.34 5.16
CA ARG A 49 23.58 2.43 4.88
C ARG A 49 23.94 3.76 4.21
N MET A 50 23.16 4.18 3.22
CA MET A 50 23.37 5.47 2.54
C MET A 50 23.20 6.64 3.51
N GLN A 51 22.26 6.60 4.46
CA GLN A 51 22.16 7.60 5.52
C GLN A 51 23.40 7.62 6.42
N GLU A 52 23.98 6.46 6.74
CA GLU A 52 25.24 6.38 7.49
C GLU A 52 26.42 6.99 6.71
N ASP A 53 26.55 6.68 5.42
CA ASP A 53 27.57 7.28 4.55
C ASP A 53 27.36 8.80 4.40
N GLY A 54 26.13 9.26 4.26
CA GLY A 54 25.77 10.68 4.31
C GLY A 54 26.13 11.35 5.64
N LEU A 55 26.01 10.67 6.78
CA LEU A 55 26.48 11.16 8.09
C LEU A 55 28.01 11.19 8.18
N ARG A 56 28.71 10.20 7.62
CA ARG A 56 30.18 10.15 7.55
C ARG A 56 30.74 11.29 6.68
N LEU A 57 30.12 11.55 5.52
CA LEU A 57 30.48 12.67 4.64
C LEU A 57 30.27 14.04 5.32
N ARG A 58 29.13 14.24 6.00
CA ARG A 58 28.85 15.46 6.78
C ARG A 58 29.88 15.67 7.90
N ARG A 59 30.13 14.67 8.75
CA ARG A 59 31.16 14.73 9.81
C ARG A 59 32.55 15.08 9.28
N ARG A 60 32.93 14.56 8.11
CA ARG A 60 34.21 14.90 7.47
C ARG A 60 34.25 16.35 6.99
N LEU A 61 33.14 16.86 6.44
CA LEU A 61 33.02 18.27 6.02
C LEU A 61 33.09 19.23 7.22
N ASP A 62 32.38 18.90 8.29
CA ASP A 62 32.39 19.69 9.53
C ASP A 62 33.79 19.69 10.19
N GLY A 63 34.48 18.54 10.18
CA GLY A 63 35.88 18.43 10.62
C GLY A 63 36.84 19.31 9.81
N LEU A 64 36.74 19.31 8.47
CA LEU A 64 37.58 20.14 7.61
C LEU A 64 37.34 21.65 7.84
N ARG A 65 36.09 22.06 8.08
CA ARG A 65 35.73 23.44 8.44
C ARG A 65 36.22 23.83 9.83
N ALA A 66 36.20 22.90 10.79
CA ALA A 66 36.78 23.10 12.12
C ALA A 66 38.31 23.24 12.05
N ASP A 67 38.99 22.43 11.25
CA ASP A 67 40.44 22.54 10.99
C ASP A 67 40.79 23.88 10.32
N GLU A 68 40.05 24.29 9.28
CA GLU A 68 40.21 25.59 8.62
C GLU A 68 40.15 26.74 9.63
N LYS A 69 39.14 26.74 10.50
CA LYS A 69 38.97 27.73 11.57
C LYS A 69 40.13 27.68 12.56
N ALA A 70 40.46 26.51 13.10
CA ALA A 70 41.53 26.34 14.09
C ALA A 70 42.91 26.73 13.56
N TRP A 71 43.19 26.50 12.27
CA TRP A 71 44.43 26.96 11.63
C TRP A 71 44.47 28.48 11.41
N ARG A 72 43.33 29.15 11.16
CA ARG A 72 43.27 30.63 11.17
C ARG A 72 43.47 31.21 12.57
N GLU A 73 42.84 30.64 13.58
CA GLU A 73 43.00 31.07 14.98
C GLU A 73 44.45 30.92 15.47
N ARG A 74 45.14 29.82 15.09
CA ARG A 74 46.58 29.63 15.33
C ARG A 74 47.45 30.66 14.60
N ALA A 75 47.10 31.03 13.36
CA ALA A 75 47.84 32.06 12.62
C ALA A 75 47.74 33.44 13.30
N LEU A 76 46.54 33.81 13.78
CA LEU A 76 46.31 35.05 14.54
C LEU A 76 46.98 35.04 15.93
N SER A 77 47.31 33.85 16.46
CA SER A 77 47.98 33.67 17.75
C SER A 77 49.51 33.68 17.67
N CYS A 78 50.09 33.85 16.47
CA CYS A 78 51.54 33.91 16.28
C CYS A 78 52.10 35.30 16.66
N PRO A 79 53.31 35.37 17.27
CA PRO A 79 53.91 36.65 17.65
C PRO A 79 54.37 37.45 16.43
N ALA A 80 54.39 38.78 16.54
CA ALA A 80 54.88 39.69 15.50
C ALA A 80 56.43 39.73 15.44
N THR A 81 57.03 38.59 15.09
CA THR A 81 58.47 38.43 14.81
C THR A 81 58.63 37.68 13.49
N PRO A 82 59.80 37.73 12.80
CA PRO A 82 59.98 37.05 11.51
C PRO A 82 59.66 35.54 11.57
N GLU A 83 60.13 34.85 12.61
CA GLU A 83 59.79 33.44 12.84
C GLU A 83 58.30 33.20 13.13
N GLY A 84 57.61 34.18 13.73
CA GLY A 84 56.18 34.13 14.00
C GLY A 84 55.36 34.36 12.74
N GLU A 85 55.82 35.23 11.84
CA GLU A 85 55.22 35.47 10.53
C GLU A 85 55.34 34.22 9.63
N GLU A 86 56.50 33.55 9.59
CA GLU A 86 56.65 32.25 8.92
C GLU A 86 55.68 31.19 9.48
N LYS A 87 55.53 31.12 10.81
CA LYS A 87 54.58 30.20 11.48
C LYS A 87 53.12 30.56 11.15
N ALA A 88 52.78 31.84 11.05
CA ALA A 88 51.46 32.31 10.65
C ALA A 88 51.14 31.94 9.18
N ILE A 89 52.07 32.21 8.25
CA ILE A 89 51.96 31.81 6.84
C ILE A 89 51.81 30.28 6.70
N ALA A 90 52.59 29.51 7.46
CA ALA A 90 52.49 28.06 7.49
C ALA A 90 51.16 27.54 8.08
N CYS A 91 50.50 28.30 8.96
CA CYS A 91 49.15 28.00 9.44
C CYS A 91 48.08 28.37 8.41
N LEU A 92 48.17 29.55 7.77
CA LEU A 92 47.26 29.97 6.70
C LEU A 92 47.32 29.02 5.49
N SER A 93 48.51 28.51 5.15
CA SER A 93 48.71 27.47 4.14
C SER A 93 47.98 26.15 4.46
N ARG A 94 47.81 25.82 5.75
CA ARG A 94 47.03 24.64 6.19
C ARG A 94 45.53 24.96 6.15
N ALA A 95 45.12 26.12 6.68
CA ALA A 95 43.73 26.58 6.62
C ALA A 95 43.17 26.60 5.19
N LYS A 96 43.94 27.12 4.22
CA LYS A 96 43.54 27.15 2.81
C LYS A 96 43.32 25.75 2.23
N ARG A 97 44.20 24.79 2.53
CA ARG A 97 44.05 23.39 2.08
C ARG A 97 42.83 22.71 2.72
N SER A 98 42.55 22.98 4.00
CA SER A 98 41.32 22.51 4.65
C SER A 98 40.07 23.11 4.00
N ALA A 99 40.10 24.40 3.62
CA ALA A 99 39.01 25.07 2.91
C ALA A 99 38.76 24.47 1.51
N GLU A 100 39.80 24.27 0.70
CA GLU A 100 39.73 23.65 -0.64
C GLU A 100 39.16 22.21 -0.57
N GLN A 101 39.52 21.46 0.49
CA GLN A 101 38.96 20.13 0.75
C GLN A 101 37.50 20.19 1.25
N ALA A 102 37.13 21.20 2.03
CA ALA A 102 35.75 21.42 2.46
C ALA A 102 34.85 21.85 1.29
N GLU A 103 35.32 22.72 0.40
CA GLU A 103 34.59 23.17 -0.78
C GLU A 103 34.29 22.01 -1.74
N SER A 104 35.32 21.24 -2.13
CA SER A 104 35.18 20.07 -3.00
C SER A 104 34.30 18.96 -2.39
N LEU A 105 34.34 18.78 -1.06
CA LEU A 105 33.45 17.85 -0.35
C LEU A 105 32.01 18.39 -0.21
N THR A 106 31.79 19.71 -0.18
CA THR A 106 30.46 20.32 -0.02
C THR A 106 29.53 19.92 -1.16
N ASP A 107 29.99 19.94 -2.41
CA ASP A 107 29.14 19.54 -3.54
C ASP A 107 28.88 18.03 -3.57
N THR A 108 29.82 17.21 -3.08
CA THR A 108 29.61 15.77 -2.91
C THR A 108 28.55 15.48 -1.84
N VAL A 109 28.58 16.20 -0.71
CA VAL A 109 27.53 16.14 0.32
C VAL A 109 26.17 16.57 -0.25
N ARG A 110 26.12 17.66 -1.03
CA ARG A 110 24.89 18.14 -1.67
C ARG A 110 24.25 17.08 -2.58
N ARG A 111 25.01 16.55 -3.54
CA ARG A 111 24.53 15.50 -4.46
C ARG A 111 24.09 14.23 -3.71
N HIS A 112 24.79 13.87 -2.63
CA HIS A 112 24.39 12.74 -1.79
C HIS A 112 23.01 12.97 -1.14
N LEU A 113 22.78 14.15 -0.57
CA LEU A 113 21.49 14.49 0.06
C LEU A 113 20.33 14.55 -0.94
N GLU A 114 20.58 15.00 -2.18
CA GLU A 114 19.61 14.97 -3.28
C GLU A 114 19.19 13.52 -3.63
N VAL A 115 20.15 12.59 -3.68
CA VAL A 115 19.88 11.16 -3.91
C VAL A 115 19.25 10.49 -2.68
N GLU A 116 19.62 10.89 -1.46
CA GLU A 116 19.02 10.43 -0.20
C GLU A 116 17.53 10.80 -0.12
N ALA A 117 17.19 12.07 -0.34
CA ALA A 117 15.80 12.53 -0.34
C ALA A 117 14.94 11.80 -1.39
N ARG A 118 15.47 11.61 -2.60
CA ARG A 118 14.78 10.88 -3.68
C ARG A 118 14.55 9.40 -3.31
N LEU A 119 15.58 8.69 -2.84
CA LEU A 119 15.45 7.27 -2.49
C LEU A 119 14.52 7.06 -1.29
N GLY A 120 14.51 7.99 -0.34
CA GLY A 120 13.53 7.98 0.77
C GLY A 120 12.08 8.06 0.27
N HIS A 121 11.80 8.96 -0.68
CA HIS A 121 10.47 9.09 -1.29
C HIS A 121 10.07 7.85 -2.11
N GLU A 122 10.97 7.27 -2.90
CA GLU A 122 10.71 6.03 -3.66
C GLU A 122 10.42 4.83 -2.73
N ILE A 123 11.10 4.74 -1.58
CA ILE A 123 10.87 3.71 -0.56
C ILE A 123 9.53 3.89 0.16
N GLU A 124 9.11 5.14 0.41
CA GLU A 124 7.83 5.45 1.01
C GLU A 124 6.67 5.13 0.07
N GLY A 125 6.79 5.41 -1.23
CA GLY A 125 5.82 4.96 -2.25
C GLY A 125 5.71 3.44 -2.33
N LEU A 126 6.81 2.70 -2.18
CA LEU A 126 6.78 1.23 -2.07
C LEU A 126 6.06 0.75 -0.81
N ARG A 127 6.23 1.41 0.34
CA ARG A 127 5.51 1.10 1.59
C ARG A 127 4.00 1.22 1.38
N GLN A 128 3.55 2.38 0.89
CA GLN A 128 2.13 2.67 0.67
C GLN A 128 1.50 1.70 -0.35
N ARG A 129 2.22 1.32 -1.41
CA ARG A 129 1.73 0.32 -2.37
C ARG A 129 1.59 -1.07 -1.75
N VAL A 130 2.53 -1.49 -0.91
CA VAL A 130 2.45 -2.77 -0.16
C VAL A 130 1.21 -2.78 0.75
N GLU A 131 1.02 -1.74 1.56
CA GLU A 131 -0.13 -1.61 2.47
C GLU A 131 -1.48 -1.57 1.70
N SER A 132 -1.53 -0.88 0.56
CA SER A 132 -2.70 -0.85 -0.33
C SER A 132 -3.05 -2.23 -0.91
N MET A 133 -2.06 -3.00 -1.36
CA MET A 133 -2.28 -4.37 -1.86
C MET A 133 -2.74 -5.33 -0.76
N GLU A 134 -2.18 -5.20 0.46
CA GLU A 134 -2.61 -5.98 1.63
C GLU A 134 -4.06 -5.68 2.02
N HIS A 135 -4.44 -4.40 2.05
CA HIS A 135 -5.81 -3.98 2.35
C HIS A 135 -6.81 -4.46 1.28
N ARG A 136 -6.49 -4.30 -0.01
CA ARG A 136 -7.30 -4.82 -1.13
C ARG A 136 -7.49 -6.33 -1.03
N ARG A 137 -6.42 -7.08 -0.76
CA ARG A 137 -6.50 -8.54 -0.59
C ARG A 137 -7.39 -8.93 0.59
N GLN A 138 -7.33 -8.22 1.72
CA GLN A 138 -8.20 -8.50 2.86
C GLN A 138 -9.69 -8.23 2.55
N ILE A 139 -9.99 -7.15 1.80
CA ILE A 139 -11.36 -6.89 1.30
C ILE A 139 -11.81 -8.01 0.37
N MET A 140 -11.00 -8.37 -0.63
CA MET A 140 -11.39 -9.36 -1.63
C MET A 140 -11.52 -10.77 -1.04
N ARG A 141 -10.67 -11.17 -0.08
CA ARG A 141 -10.88 -12.38 0.75
C ARG A 141 -12.19 -12.36 1.52
N SER A 142 -12.60 -11.18 2.03
CA SER A 142 -13.88 -11.05 2.76
C SER A 142 -15.07 -11.15 1.81
N ARG A 143 -15.00 -10.54 0.61
CA ARG A 143 -16.03 -10.70 -0.43
C ARG A 143 -16.08 -12.13 -0.94
N GLU A 144 -14.93 -12.78 -1.17
CA GLU A 144 -14.80 -14.19 -1.56
C GLU A 144 -15.37 -15.14 -0.50
N ALA A 145 -15.20 -14.88 0.80
CA ALA A 145 -15.82 -15.68 1.85
C ALA A 145 -17.36 -15.58 1.82
N THR A 146 -17.91 -14.37 1.67
CA THR A 146 -19.36 -14.14 1.52
C THR A 146 -19.89 -14.76 0.22
N ALA A 147 -19.20 -14.55 -0.89
CA ALA A 147 -19.55 -15.10 -2.19
C ALA A 147 -19.44 -16.63 -2.20
N SER A 148 -18.46 -17.25 -1.53
CA SER A 148 -18.37 -18.71 -1.40
C SER A 148 -19.47 -19.28 -0.50
N ALA A 149 -19.91 -18.55 0.54
CA ALA A 149 -21.10 -18.94 1.30
C ALA A 149 -22.37 -18.90 0.43
N ALA A 150 -22.54 -17.84 -0.36
CA ALA A 150 -23.65 -17.69 -1.31
C ALA A 150 -23.51 -18.54 -2.59
N SER A 151 -22.31 -19.04 -2.91
CA SER A 151 -22.03 -19.97 -4.01
C SER A 151 -22.22 -21.41 -3.55
N ARG A 152 -21.87 -21.79 -2.32
CA ARG A 152 -22.24 -23.13 -1.79
C ARG A 152 -23.76 -23.38 -1.71
N ILE A 153 -24.57 -22.35 -1.93
CA ILE A 153 -26.03 -22.37 -2.08
C ILE A 153 -26.46 -22.43 -3.58
N ARG A 154 -25.58 -22.09 -4.53
CA ARG A 154 -25.84 -21.91 -5.98
C ARG A 154 -24.90 -22.67 -6.95
N GLU A 155 -23.81 -23.30 -6.48
CA GLU A 155 -22.70 -23.86 -7.27
C GLU A 155 -23.03 -25.24 -7.89
N THR A 156 -24.28 -25.36 -8.34
CA THR A 156 -24.82 -26.45 -9.15
C THR A 156 -24.45 -26.26 -10.64
N ASP A 157 -24.07 -25.05 -11.08
CA ASP A 157 -24.32 -24.56 -12.45
C ASP A 157 -23.11 -24.00 -13.29
N THR A 158 -21.86 -24.41 -13.02
CA THR A 158 -20.68 -24.33 -13.96
C THR A 158 -20.00 -22.95 -14.26
N GLY A 159 -18.82 -22.91 -14.95
CA GLY A 159 -18.06 -21.66 -15.24
C GLY A 159 -16.64 -21.74 -15.90
N GLY A 160 -15.88 -20.61 -15.94
CA GLY A 160 -14.48 -20.39 -16.46
C GLY A 160 -14.18 -18.87 -16.67
N LEU A 161 -13.02 -18.30 -17.13
CA LEU A 161 -11.58 -18.66 -17.31
C LEU A 161 -10.73 -17.33 -17.48
N ILE A 162 -9.42 -17.25 -17.14
CA ILE A 162 -8.79 -16.00 -16.59
C ILE A 162 -7.35 -15.61 -17.12
N ASP A 163 -6.90 -14.34 -16.95
CA ASP A 163 -5.54 -13.75 -17.16
C ASP A 163 -5.25 -12.68 -16.04
N LEU A 164 -4.10 -11.96 -15.96
CA LEU A 164 -3.49 -11.48 -14.68
C LEU A 164 -3.64 -10.01 -14.15
N ASP A 165 -3.53 -8.91 -14.91
CA ASP A 165 -4.01 -7.60 -14.36
C ASP A 165 -5.54 -7.59 -14.41
N ASP A 166 -6.00 -8.10 -15.56
CA ASP A 166 -7.20 -8.89 -15.83
C ASP A 166 -7.56 -9.95 -14.73
N THR A 167 -6.72 -10.29 -13.73
CA THR A 167 -7.12 -11.15 -12.58
C THR A 167 -7.69 -10.30 -11.47
N PHE A 168 -7.17 -9.10 -11.23
CA PHE A 168 -7.85 -8.16 -10.34
C PHE A 168 -9.17 -7.72 -10.98
N GLU A 169 -9.15 -7.42 -12.28
CA GLU A 169 -10.36 -7.04 -13.03
C GLU A 169 -11.35 -8.21 -13.12
N ARG A 170 -10.93 -9.45 -13.45
CA ARG A 170 -11.82 -10.64 -13.41
C ARG A 170 -12.20 -11.09 -12.00
N TRP A 171 -11.43 -10.82 -10.95
CA TRP A 171 -11.88 -11.07 -9.56
C TRP A 171 -12.93 -10.06 -9.13
N GLU A 172 -12.77 -8.79 -9.50
CA GLU A 172 -13.76 -7.74 -9.30
C GLU A 172 -15.03 -8.01 -10.12
N ILE A 173 -14.91 -8.39 -11.40
CA ILE A 173 -16.03 -8.83 -12.26
C ILE A 173 -16.70 -10.07 -11.66
N ARG A 174 -16.00 -11.18 -11.38
CA ARG A 174 -16.62 -12.42 -10.84
C ARG A 174 -17.35 -12.20 -9.51
N VAL A 175 -16.81 -11.36 -8.63
CA VAL A 175 -17.47 -11.02 -7.37
C VAL A 175 -18.68 -10.13 -7.63
N THR A 176 -18.58 -9.17 -8.56
CA THR A 176 -19.72 -8.33 -8.98
C THR A 176 -20.80 -9.14 -9.71
N GLU A 177 -20.45 -10.18 -10.47
CA GLU A 177 -21.39 -11.15 -11.05
C GLU A 177 -22.12 -11.96 -9.96
N SER A 178 -21.40 -12.41 -8.92
CA SER A 178 -21.99 -13.10 -7.75
C SER A 178 -22.91 -12.18 -6.93
N GLU A 179 -22.61 -10.87 -6.88
CA GLU A 179 -23.44 -9.85 -6.26
C GLU A 179 -24.68 -9.52 -7.13
N LEU A 180 -24.52 -9.26 -8.44
CA LEU A 180 -25.61 -8.91 -9.38
C LEU A 180 -26.58 -10.07 -9.67
N THR A 181 -26.11 -11.32 -9.69
CA THR A 181 -26.98 -12.53 -9.74
C THR A 181 -27.76 -12.76 -8.44
N THR A 182 -27.54 -11.94 -7.41
CA THR A 182 -28.36 -11.89 -6.20
C THR A 182 -29.44 -10.80 -6.31
N ASP A 183 -29.08 -9.62 -6.83
CA ASP A 183 -29.96 -8.44 -6.89
C ASP A 183 -31.00 -8.50 -8.03
N THR A 184 -30.85 -9.43 -8.98
CA THR A 184 -31.76 -9.61 -10.14
C THR A 184 -32.77 -10.76 -9.99
N LEU A 185 -32.73 -11.52 -8.89
CA LEU A 185 -33.59 -12.69 -8.66
C LEU A 185 -34.61 -12.47 -7.51
N SER A 186 -35.31 -11.35 -7.54
CA SER A 186 -36.53 -11.13 -6.73
C SER A 186 -37.75 -11.85 -7.34
N ASP A 187 -37.60 -13.11 -7.73
CA ASP A 187 -38.68 -13.91 -8.31
C ASP A 187 -39.60 -14.38 -7.18
N THR A 188 -40.72 -13.67 -7.01
CA THR A 188 -41.69 -13.95 -5.96
C THR A 188 -42.66 -15.00 -6.49
N ASP A 189 -42.64 -16.22 -5.91
CA ASP A 189 -43.58 -17.28 -6.29
C ASP A 189 -45.01 -16.73 -6.23
N PRO A 190 -45.78 -16.74 -7.35
CA PRO A 190 -47.13 -16.20 -7.38
C PRO A 190 -48.07 -16.87 -6.36
N LEU A 191 -47.85 -18.16 -6.06
CA LEU A 191 -48.67 -18.91 -5.12
C LEU A 191 -48.33 -18.54 -3.67
N GLU A 192 -47.04 -18.43 -3.32
CA GLU A 192 -46.58 -17.91 -2.02
C GLU A 192 -47.10 -16.47 -1.80
N SER A 193 -47.07 -15.64 -2.84
CA SER A 193 -47.59 -14.27 -2.83
C SER A 193 -49.11 -14.22 -2.58
N GLU A 194 -49.89 -15.11 -3.22
CA GLU A 194 -51.32 -15.24 -2.97
C GLU A 194 -51.63 -15.72 -1.53
N PHE A 195 -50.86 -16.66 -0.98
CA PHE A 195 -51.01 -17.10 0.41
C PHE A 195 -50.64 -16.00 1.41
N VAL A 196 -49.49 -15.33 1.25
CA VAL A 196 -49.06 -14.22 2.11
C VAL A 196 -50.05 -13.05 2.05
N ALA A 197 -50.62 -12.75 0.88
CA ALA A 197 -51.67 -11.74 0.74
C ALA A 197 -52.99 -12.16 1.42
N ALA A 198 -53.36 -13.44 1.36
CA ALA A 198 -54.56 -13.95 2.03
C ALA A 198 -54.40 -13.99 3.57
N GLU A 199 -53.25 -14.44 4.08
CA GLU A 199 -52.98 -14.54 5.51
C GLU A 199 -52.80 -13.17 6.16
N SER A 200 -52.05 -12.26 5.54
CA SER A 200 -51.92 -10.87 6.03
C SER A 200 -53.27 -10.14 6.03
N ARG A 201 -54.10 -10.37 5.01
CA ARG A 201 -55.48 -9.87 4.99
C ARG A 201 -56.34 -10.47 6.10
N ALA A 202 -56.26 -11.78 6.35
CA ALA A 202 -57.01 -12.43 7.42
C ALA A 202 -56.59 -11.92 8.82
N ALA A 203 -55.30 -11.66 9.02
CA ALA A 203 -54.77 -11.04 10.24
C ALA A 203 -55.31 -9.60 10.43
N LEU A 204 -55.31 -8.79 9.37
CA LEU A 204 -55.87 -7.43 9.40
C LEU A 204 -57.39 -7.41 9.61
N GLU A 205 -58.14 -8.36 9.03
CA GLU A 205 -59.58 -8.50 9.26
C GLU A 205 -59.88 -8.94 10.71
N ALA A 206 -59.03 -9.79 11.32
CA ALA A 206 -59.12 -10.15 12.73
C ALA A 206 -58.79 -8.97 13.67
N GLU A 207 -57.74 -8.20 13.37
CA GLU A 207 -57.37 -6.99 14.12
C GLU A 207 -58.48 -5.92 14.05
N LEU A 208 -59.07 -5.73 12.87
CA LEU A 208 -60.23 -4.86 12.67
C LEU A 208 -61.44 -5.30 13.50
N GLU A 209 -61.68 -6.61 13.64
CA GLU A 209 -62.77 -7.15 14.46
C GLU A 209 -62.49 -7.07 15.98
N THR A 210 -61.23 -7.06 16.42
CA THR A 210 -60.90 -6.67 17.81
C THR A 210 -61.13 -5.17 18.03
N LEU A 211 -60.65 -4.31 17.13
CA LEU A 211 -60.84 -2.86 17.22
C LEU A 211 -62.33 -2.45 17.14
N ARG A 212 -63.16 -3.23 16.45
CA ARG A 212 -64.63 -3.07 16.45
C ARG A 212 -65.25 -3.42 17.79
N ARG A 213 -64.87 -4.53 18.43
CA ARG A 213 -65.34 -4.88 19.79
C ARG A 213 -64.93 -3.83 20.81
N ASP A 214 -63.65 -3.45 20.85
CA ASP A 214 -63.15 -2.44 21.76
C ASP A 214 -63.93 -1.12 21.64
N ARG A 215 -64.25 -0.71 20.40
CA ARG A 215 -65.03 0.51 20.13
C ARG A 215 -66.52 0.36 20.51
N ASP A 216 -67.11 -0.83 20.32
CA ASP A 216 -68.50 -1.06 20.65
C ASP A 216 -68.71 -1.29 22.16
N ASP A 217 -67.71 -1.81 22.89
CA ASP A 217 -67.66 -1.83 24.36
C ASP A 217 -67.49 -0.40 24.93
N LEU A 218 -66.64 0.43 24.32
CA LEU A 218 -66.55 1.87 24.61
C LEU A 218 -67.84 2.64 24.30
N SER A 219 -68.67 2.13 23.38
CA SER A 219 -70.00 2.68 23.04
C SER A 219 -71.08 2.22 24.03
N GLY A 220 -71.00 0.96 24.50
CA GLY A 220 -71.92 0.36 25.47
C GLY A 220 -71.84 0.99 26.86
N GLY A 221 -70.68 1.53 27.25
CA GLY A 221 -70.47 2.19 28.54
C GLY A 221 -71.13 3.57 28.74
N ALA A 222 -72.01 4.01 27.84
CA ALA A 222 -72.53 5.37 27.77
C ALA A 222 -74.08 5.51 27.88
N ARG A 223 -74.77 4.55 28.51
CA ARG A 223 -76.21 4.61 28.85
C ARG A 223 -76.54 3.96 30.19
#